data_AF-A0A7C6RWU2-F1
#
_entry.id   AF-A0A7C6RWU2-F1
#
_cell.length_a   1.000
_cell.length_b   1.000
_cell.length_c   1.000
_cell.angle_alpha   90.00
_cell.angle_beta   90.00
_cell.angle_gamma   90.00
#
_symmetry.space_group_name_H-M   'P 1'
#
loop_
_entity.id
_entity.type
_entity.pdbx_description
1 polymer ?
#
loop_
_entity_poly.entity_id
_entity_poly.type
_entity_poly.pdbx_seq_one_letter_code
_entity_poly.pdbx_strand_id
1 'polypeptide(L)' 'MMTIRDINKLPECERAITRASYQYYRALLGGAPNVTRQRLRQLWLVELRRRWPDAWRGG' A
#
# COMPACT_ATOMS: atom_id res chain seq x y z
N MET A 1 -11.75 6.44 11.26
CA MET A 1 -10.49 6.63 10.50
C MET A 1 -9.51 5.54 10.93
N MET A 2 -9.12 4.62 10.04
CA MET A 2 -8.12 3.58 10.37
C MET A 2 -6.78 4.25 10.73
N THR A 3 -6.20 3.88 11.87
CA THR A 3 -4.90 4.40 12.32
C THR A 3 -3.82 3.36 12.09
N ILE A 4 -2.54 3.76 12.05
CA ILE A 4 -1.41 2.82 11.95
C ILE A 4 -1.46 1.72 13.03
N ARG A 5 -1.99 2.03 14.22
CA ARG A 5 -2.18 1.04 15.30
C ARG A 5 -3.19 -0.03 14.96
N ASP A 6 -4.23 0.33 14.22
CA ASP A 6 -5.25 -0.60 13.74
C ASP A 6 -4.71 -1.50 12.62
N ILE A 7 -3.91 -0.91 11.73
CA ILE A 7 -3.20 -1.63 10.65
C ILE A 7 -2.27 -2.70 11.21
N ASN A 8 -1.58 -2.41 12.33
CA ASN A 8 -0.71 -3.37 13.00
C ASN A 8 -1.46 -4.54 13.65
N LYS A 9 -2.79 -4.52 13.76
CA LYS A 9 -3.58 -5.67 14.22
C LYS A 9 -3.96 -6.63 13.09
N LEU A 10 -3.80 -6.20 11.84
CA LEU A 10 -4.10 -7.03 10.68
C LEU A 10 -3.09 -8.17 10.53
N PRO A 11 -3.50 -9.31 9.94
CA PRO A 11 -2.57 -10.36 9.54
C PRO A 11 -1.52 -9.80 8.59
N GLU A 12 -0.31 -10.37 8.60
CA GLU A 12 0.87 -9.78 7.94
C GLU A 12 0.65 -9.40 6.47
N CYS A 13 -0.08 -10.26 5.73
CA CYS A 13 -0.44 -10.02 4.34
C CYS A 13 -1.36 -8.81 4.14
N GLU A 14 -2.32 -8.59 5.03
CA GLU A 14 -3.25 -7.44 4.95
C GLU A 14 -2.62 -6.18 5.53
N ARG A 15 -1.76 -6.35 6.55
CA ARG A 15 -0.98 -5.27 7.17
C ARG A 15 -0.10 -4.57 6.14
N ALA A 16 0.62 -5.31 5.31
CA ALA A 16 1.54 -4.73 4.33
C ALA A 16 0.81 -3.85 3.29
N ILE A 17 -0.28 -4.37 2.69
CA ILE A 17 -1.10 -3.65 1.71
C ILE A 17 -1.75 -2.43 2.36
N THR A 18 -2.36 -2.60 3.53
CA THR A 18 -3.08 -1.53 4.22
C THR A 18 -2.12 -0.43 4.67
N ARG A 19 -0.91 -0.79 5.10
CA ARG A 19 0.15 0.17 5.45
C ARG A 19 0.62 0.97 4.22
N ALA A 20 0.86 0.29 3.10
CA ALA A 20 1.25 0.95 1.85
C ALA A 20 0.13 1.88 1.33
N SER A 21 -1.12 1.42 1.35
CA SER A 21 -2.31 2.23 0.99
C SER A 21 -2.44 3.46 1.89
N TYR A 22 -2.29 3.30 3.21
CA TYR A 22 -2.36 4.39 4.17
C TYR A 22 -1.25 5.43 3.95
N GLN A 23 -0.02 4.99 3.72
CA GLN A 23 1.10 5.88 3.43
C GLN A 23 0.92 6.64 2.13
N TYR A 24 0.43 5.98 1.08
CA TYR A 24 0.12 6.61 -0.20
C TYR A 24 -0.98 7.67 -0.05
N TYR A 25 -2.07 7.32 0.64
CA TYR A 25 -3.19 8.24 0.88
C TYR A 25 -2.76 9.46 1.72
N ARG A 26 -1.95 9.25 2.77
CA ARG A 26 -1.40 10.33 3.57
C ARG A 26 -0.48 11.24 2.75
N ALA A 27 0.36 10.67 1.89
CA ALA A 27 1.24 11.44 1.01
C ALA A 27 0.44 12.25 -0.04
N LEU A 28 -0.68 11.69 -0.53
CA LEU A 28 -1.57 12.39 -1.45
C LEU A 28 -2.25 13.59 -0.77
N LEU A 29 -2.84 13.38 0.41
CA LEU A 29 -3.47 14.43 1.20
C LEU A 29 -2.48 15.50 1.67
N GLY A 30 -1.25 15.10 2.03
CA GLY A 30 -0.21 16.01 2.51
C GLY A 30 0.53 16.77 1.40
N GLY A 31 0.08 16.71 0.15
CA GLY A 31 0.73 17.43 -0.96
C GLY A 31 2.15 16.92 -1.28
N ALA A 32 2.47 15.67 -0.96
CA ALA A 32 3.81 15.14 -1.16
C ALA A 32 4.24 15.18 -2.64
N PRO A 33 5.54 15.39 -2.91
CA PRO A 33 6.05 15.49 -4.28
C PRO A 33 5.80 14.20 -5.07
N ASN A 34 5.70 14.35 -6.39
CA ASN A 34 5.32 13.26 -7.29
C ASN A 34 6.27 12.06 -7.19
N VAL A 35 7.57 12.30 -6.96
CA VAL A 35 8.58 11.25 -6.73
C VAL A 35 8.24 10.38 -5.50
N THR A 36 7.81 10.99 -4.40
CA THR A 36 7.40 10.26 -3.19
C THR A 36 6.13 9.44 -3.44
N ARG A 37 5.16 10.01 -4.18
CA ARG A 37 3.94 9.30 -4.58
C ARG A 37 4.26 8.10 -5.47
N GLN A 38 5.18 8.26 -6.41
CA GLN A 38 5.59 7.20 -7.33
C GLN A 38 6.33 6.07 -6.59
N ARG A 39 7.23 6.40 -5.66
CA ARG A 39 7.88 5.38 -4.80
C ARG A 39 6.88 4.59 -3.97
N LEU A 40 5.93 5.28 -3.33
CA LEU A 40 4.88 4.63 -2.54
C LEU A 40 3.96 3.76 -3.40
N ARG A 41 3.64 4.22 -4.62
CA ARG A 41 2.86 3.45 -5.58
C ARG A 41 3.59 2.18 -6.01
N GLN A 42 4.91 2.23 -6.25
CA GLN A 42 5.70 1.05 -6.58
C GLN A 42 5.69 0.02 -5.44
N LEU A 43 5.89 0.47 -4.20
CA LEU A 43 5.81 -0.40 -3.02
C LEU A 43 4.42 -1.04 -2.89
N TRP A 44 3.36 -0.25 -3.08
CA TRP A 44 1.99 -0.76 -3.07
C TRP A 44 1.74 -1.80 -4.15
N LEU A 45 2.23 -1.58 -5.37
CA LEU A 45 2.10 -2.54 -6.49
C LEU A 45 2.84 -3.86 -6.22
N VAL A 46 4.03 -3.81 -5.60
CA VAL A 46 4.78 -5.01 -5.22
C VAL A 46 4.00 -5.84 -4.20
N GLU A 47 3.45 -5.20 -3.17
CA GLU A 47 2.62 -5.89 -2.17
C GLU A 47 1.33 -6.45 -2.77
N LEU A 48 0.71 -5.70 -3.68
CA LEU A 48 -0.50 -6.16 -4.38
C LEU A 48 -0.23 -7.37 -5.29
N ARG A 49 0.92 -7.39 -5.97
CA ARG A 49 1.39 -8.55 -6.75
C ARG A 49 1.71 -9.75 -5.88
N ARG A 50 2.30 -9.53 -4.70
CA ARG A 50 2.58 -10.60 -3.72
C ARG A 50 1.30 -11.24 -3.19
N ARG A 51 0.24 -10.45 -3.00
CA ARG A 51 -1.05 -10.92 -2.48
C ARG A 51 -1.89 -11.65 -3.51
N TRP A 52 -1.91 -11.16 -4.75
CA TRP A 52 -2.70 -11.75 -5.84
C TRP A 52 -1.82 -12.10 -7.03
N PRO A 53 -0.91 -13.09 -6.91
CA PRO A 53 -0.10 -13.50 -8.04
C PRO A 53 -0.96 -13.93 -9.23
N ASP A 54 -2.10 -14.58 -8.98
CA ASP A 54 -3.05 -15.03 -10.00
C ASP A 54 -3.74 -13.88 -10.74
N ALA A 55 -4.07 -12.76 -10.07
CA ALA A 55 -4.65 -11.59 -10.73
C ALA A 55 -3.66 -10.90 -11.69
N TRP A 56 -2.36 -11.15 -11.51
CA TRP A 56 -1.29 -10.68 -12.41
C TRP A 56 -0.84 -11.74 -13.42
N ARG A 57 -1.39 -12.96 -13.36
CA ARG A 57 -1.07 -14.09 -14.23
C ARG A 57 -2.13 -14.29 -15.33
N GLY A 58 -2.98 -13.29 -15.57
CA GLY A 58 -3.88 -13.24 -16.72
C GLY A 58 -3.14 -12.77 -17.96
N GLY A 59 -2.55 -13.73 -18.69
CA GLY A 59 -2.12 -13.60 -20.08
C GLY A 59 -3.02 -14.47 -20.97
#